data_AF-A0A4Y8SGJ4-F1
#
_entry.id   AF-A0A4Y8SGJ4-F1
#
_cell.length_a   1.000
_cell.length_b   1.000
_cell.length_c   1.000
_cell.angle_alpha   90.00
_cell.angle_beta   90.00
_cell.angle_gamma   90.00
#
_symmetry.space_group_name_H-M   'P 1'
#
loop_
_entity.id
_entity.type
_entity.pdbx_description
1 polymer ?
#
loop_
_entity_poly.entity_id
_entity_poly.type
_entity_poly.pdbx_seq_one_letter_code
_entity_poly.pdbx_strand_id
1 'polypeptide(L)'
;MKARIEKKLSKRMVELLPSVYRNAWRDQEPTELAYDQGSSVRHVLSVGGGVDCWGEGQDAYTVWEDWWINWCWHGPFEAYPSGHRFEGYPNIDGFRPTTINLLKLAAQCEQTSKEWP
;
A
#
# COMPACT_ATOMS: atom_id res chain seq x y z
N MET A 1 14.37 4.28 3.50
CA MET A 1 13.63 4.10 4.78
C MET A 1 14.34 3.04 5.61
N LYS A 2 14.23 2.98 6.95
CA LYS A 2 14.77 1.84 7.74
C LYS A 2 13.77 0.67 7.76
N ALA A 3 14.21 -0.58 7.68
CA ALA A 3 13.33 -1.77 7.68
C ALA A 3 12.38 -1.82 8.90
N ARG A 4 12.84 -1.40 10.09
CA ARG A 4 11.97 -1.31 11.28
C ARG A 4 10.81 -0.31 11.12
N ILE A 5 11.00 0.74 10.32
CA ILE A 5 9.96 1.74 10.04
C ILE A 5 8.96 1.17 9.04
N GLU A 6 9.40 0.54 7.97
CA GLU A 6 8.53 -0.19 7.03
C GLU A 6 7.64 -1.20 7.76
N LYS A 7 8.21 -2.00 8.65
CA LYS A 7 7.44 -2.93 9.49
C LYS A 7 6.35 -2.24 10.31
N LYS A 8 6.68 -1.11 10.94
CA LYS A 8 5.72 -0.33 11.73
C LYS A 8 4.62 0.27 10.86
N LEU A 9 4.98 0.78 9.68
CA LEU A 9 4.04 1.38 8.75
C LEU A 9 3.11 0.31 8.14
N SER A 10 3.65 -0.85 7.75
CA SER A 10 2.86 -1.99 7.27
C SER A 10 1.83 -2.42 8.30
N LYS A 11 2.23 -2.56 9.57
CA LYS A 11 1.28 -2.82 10.66
C LYS A 11 0.22 -1.72 10.78
N ARG A 12 0.65 -0.45 10.76
CA ARG A 12 -0.26 0.69 10.90
C ARG A 12 -1.26 0.79 9.75
N MET A 13 -0.87 0.42 8.53
CA MET A 13 -1.75 0.42 7.37
C MET A 13 -2.87 -0.61 7.50
N VAL A 14 -2.57 -1.82 7.98
CA VAL A 14 -3.62 -2.83 8.26
C VAL A 14 -4.62 -2.34 9.32
N GLU A 15 -4.14 -1.59 10.32
CA GLU A 15 -5.02 -0.99 11.33
C GLU A 15 -5.88 0.16 10.77
N LEU A 16 -5.36 0.95 9.83
CA LEU A 16 -6.02 2.14 9.28
C LEU A 16 -6.95 1.85 8.11
N LEU A 17 -6.62 0.86 7.27
CA LEU A 17 -7.35 0.51 6.05
C LEU A 17 -7.58 -1.00 5.96
N PRO A 18 -8.30 -1.61 6.93
CA PRO A 18 -8.59 -3.03 6.93
C PRO A 18 -9.49 -3.46 5.75
N SER A 19 -10.31 -2.57 5.17
CA SER A 19 -11.11 -2.89 3.98
C SER A 19 -10.26 -3.43 2.82
N VAL A 20 -9.05 -2.87 2.65
CA VAL A 20 -8.07 -3.32 1.64
C VAL A 20 -7.16 -4.42 2.19
N TYR A 21 -6.65 -4.25 3.42
CA TYR A 21 -5.52 -5.05 3.91
C TYR A 21 -5.86 -6.13 4.95
N ARG A 22 -7.14 -6.43 5.23
CA ARG A 22 -7.52 -7.44 6.24
C ARG A 22 -6.91 -8.83 6.01
N ASN A 23 -6.59 -9.16 4.76
CA ASN A 23 -6.01 -10.45 4.38
C ASN A 23 -4.48 -10.44 4.31
N ALA A 24 -3.84 -9.34 4.75
CA ALA A 24 -2.38 -9.28 4.79
C ALA A 24 -1.83 -10.41 5.66
N TRP A 25 -0.84 -11.11 5.12
CA TRP A 25 -0.20 -12.25 5.78
C TRP A 25 1.15 -11.82 6.37
N ARG A 26 1.63 -12.61 7.34
CA ARG A 26 2.87 -12.31 8.05
C ARG A 26 4.00 -13.12 7.45
N ASP A 27 4.93 -12.43 6.81
CA ASP A 27 6.10 -13.05 6.21
C ASP A 27 7.07 -13.56 7.28
N GLN A 28 7.63 -14.74 7.10
CA GLN A 28 8.63 -15.30 8.00
C GLN A 28 10.03 -14.80 7.64
N GLU A 29 10.25 -14.43 6.39
CA GLU A 29 11.54 -14.00 5.87
C GLU A 29 11.80 -12.51 6.17
N PRO A 30 13.07 -12.08 6.13
CA PRO A 30 13.43 -10.67 6.05
C PRO A 30 12.87 -10.04 4.77
N THR A 31 12.43 -8.78 4.84
CA THR A 31 12.07 -8.02 3.63
C THR A 31 13.31 -7.70 2.81
N GLU A 32 13.15 -7.41 1.52
CA GLU A 32 14.25 -6.93 0.66
C GLU A 32 15.00 -5.75 1.30
N LEU A 33 14.26 -4.78 1.84
CA LEU A 33 14.84 -3.65 2.56
C LEU A 33 15.63 -4.06 3.82
N ALA A 34 15.20 -5.12 4.51
CA ALA A 34 15.92 -5.66 5.65
C ALA A 34 17.20 -6.38 5.22
N TYR A 35 17.14 -7.13 4.12
CA TYR A 35 18.29 -7.81 3.53
C TYR A 35 19.37 -6.80 3.10
N ASP A 36 18.99 -5.79 2.32
CA ASP A 36 19.87 -4.71 1.86
C ASP A 36 20.56 -3.94 3.01
N GLN A 37 19.88 -3.85 4.15
CA GLN A 37 20.39 -3.16 5.34
C GLN A 37 21.18 -4.07 6.27
N GLY A 38 21.35 -5.36 5.95
CA GLY A 38 21.95 -6.34 6.87
C GLY A 38 21.19 -6.48 8.18
N SER A 39 19.87 -6.29 8.14
CA SER A 39 18.98 -6.27 9.31
C SER A 39 18.23 -7.58 9.48
N SER A 40 18.00 -8.01 10.72
CA SER A 40 17.21 -9.20 11.05
C SER A 40 15.70 -8.90 11.20
N VAL A 41 15.23 -7.81 10.61
CA VAL A 41 13.80 -7.44 10.65
C VAL A 41 13.01 -8.40 9.76
N ARG A 42 12.30 -9.31 10.42
CA ARG A 42 11.36 -10.27 9.84
C ARG A 42 9.93 -10.01 10.31
N HIS A 43 8.95 -10.82 9.90
CA HIS A 43 7.56 -10.71 10.39
C HIS A 43 6.89 -9.40 9.99
N VAL A 44 7.14 -8.95 8.76
CA VAL A 44 6.45 -7.80 8.17
C VAL A 44 5.12 -8.29 7.59
N LEU A 45 4.11 -7.42 7.61
CA LEU A 45 2.83 -7.73 6.98
C LEU A 45 2.95 -7.44 5.48
N SER A 46 2.54 -8.41 4.68
CA SER A 46 2.69 -8.44 3.23
C SER A 46 1.37 -8.79 2.55
N VAL A 47 1.25 -8.43 1.28
CA VAL A 47 0.14 -8.76 0.38
C VAL A 47 0.67 -9.33 -0.93
N GLY A 48 -0.23 -9.91 -1.72
CA GLY A 48 0.15 -10.66 -2.91
C GLY A 48 0.80 -12.00 -2.52
N GLY A 49 1.71 -12.46 -3.35
CA GLY A 49 2.28 -13.79 -3.26
C GLY A 49 1.29 -14.88 -3.66
N GLY A 50 1.76 -16.12 -3.64
CA GLY A 50 0.99 -17.28 -4.07
C GLY A 50 1.23 -17.61 -5.54
N VAL A 51 0.30 -18.36 -6.13
CA VAL A 51 0.45 -18.93 -7.46
C VAL A 51 -0.82 -18.62 -8.25
N ASP A 52 -0.66 -18.16 -9.49
CA ASP A 52 -1.78 -17.87 -10.38
C ASP A 52 -2.38 -19.15 -10.99
N CYS A 53 -3.37 -19.01 -11.88
CA CYS A 53 -4.04 -20.14 -12.52
C CYS A 53 -3.15 -20.92 -13.51
N TRP A 54 -1.99 -20.40 -13.88
CA TRP A 54 -1.00 -21.03 -14.75
C TRP A 54 0.14 -21.69 -13.97
N GLY A 55 0.15 -21.56 -12.64
CA GLY A 55 1.24 -22.08 -11.82
C GLY A 55 2.39 -21.08 -11.63
N GLU A 56 2.25 -19.84 -12.07
CA GLU A 56 3.29 -18.81 -11.94
C GLU A 56 3.19 -18.10 -10.59
N GLY A 57 4.35 -17.84 -9.98
CA GLY A 57 4.42 -17.12 -8.71
C GLY A 57 3.98 -15.67 -8.88
N GLN A 58 3.10 -15.20 -8.01
CA GLN A 58 2.74 -13.79 -7.95
C GLN A 58 3.72 -13.01 -7.06
N ASP A 59 3.97 -11.76 -7.41
CA ASP A 59 4.79 -10.87 -6.60
C ASP A 59 4.17 -10.67 -5.22
N ALA A 60 5.03 -10.64 -4.21
CA ALA A 60 4.67 -10.27 -2.85
C ALA A 60 5.28 -8.91 -2.52
N TYR A 61 4.49 -8.03 -1.94
CA TYR A 61 4.91 -6.71 -1.50
C TYR A 61 4.64 -6.55 0.00
N THR A 62 5.44 -5.75 0.68
CA THR A 62 5.04 -5.31 2.03
C THR A 62 3.78 -4.46 1.91
N VAL A 63 2.89 -4.48 2.92
CA VAL A 63 1.67 -3.65 2.90
C VAL A 63 2.00 -2.17 2.69
N TRP A 64 3.11 -1.69 3.27
CA TRP A 64 3.52 -0.30 3.09
C TRP A 64 3.97 0.01 1.65
N GLU A 65 4.69 -0.91 1.02
CA GLU A 65 5.14 -0.77 -0.35
C GLU A 65 3.97 -0.78 -1.34
N ASP A 66 3.05 -1.73 -1.19
CA ASP A 66 1.83 -1.79 -2.02
C ASP A 66 1.04 -0.48 -1.92
N TRP A 67 0.81 0.01 -0.70
CA TRP A 67 0.15 1.30 -0.50
C TRP A 67 0.92 2.48 -1.13
N TRP A 68 2.25 2.49 -1.00
CA TRP A 68 3.08 3.56 -1.54
C TRP A 68 3.01 3.65 -3.07
N ILE A 69 2.83 2.53 -3.75
CA ILE A 69 2.71 2.47 -5.21
C ILE A 69 1.27 2.74 -5.66
N ASN A 70 0.27 2.31 -4.88
CA ASN A 70 -1.13 2.27 -5.32
C ASN A 70 -2.06 3.33 -4.70
N TRP A 71 -1.62 4.15 -3.74
CA TRP A 71 -2.49 5.10 -3.01
C TRP A 71 -3.35 6.01 -3.90
N CYS A 72 -2.85 6.40 -5.07
CA CYS A 72 -3.55 7.31 -5.97
C CYS A 72 -4.83 6.69 -6.55
N TRP A 73 -4.93 5.37 -6.60
CA TRP A 73 -6.11 4.64 -7.06
C TRP A 73 -7.16 4.42 -5.98
N HIS A 74 -6.79 4.60 -4.71
CA HIS A 74 -7.69 4.45 -3.58
C HIS A 74 -8.24 5.78 -3.06
N GLY A 75 -7.49 6.86 -3.26
CA GLY A 75 -7.88 8.18 -2.77
C GLY A 75 -9.04 8.79 -3.56
N PRO A 76 -9.72 9.81 -2.96
CA PRO A 76 -10.82 10.52 -3.60
C PRO A 76 -10.30 11.56 -4.61
N PHE A 77 -9.51 11.11 -5.58
CA PHE A 77 -8.94 11.95 -6.62
C PHE A 77 -9.82 11.87 -7.86
N GLU A 78 -10.24 13.03 -8.37
CA GLU A 78 -10.96 13.10 -9.65
C GLU A 78 -10.01 12.70 -10.78
N ALA A 79 -10.51 12.01 -11.80
CA ALA A 79 -9.70 11.70 -12.97
C ALA A 79 -9.38 12.98 -13.75
N TYR A 80 -8.22 13.02 -14.41
CA TYR A 80 -7.92 14.12 -15.34
C TYR A 80 -8.98 14.20 -16.45
N PRO A 81 -9.38 15.43 -16.85
CA PRO A 81 -10.47 15.64 -17.81
C PRO A 81 -10.09 15.19 -19.22
N SER A 82 -11.10 15.08 -20.08
CA SER A 82 -10.90 14.65 -21.45
C SER A 82 -10.02 15.61 -22.26
N GLY A 83 -9.11 15.05 -23.06
CA GLY A 83 -8.10 15.80 -23.81
C GLY A 83 -6.84 16.15 -23.01
N HIS A 84 -6.75 15.78 -21.73
CA HIS A 84 -5.51 15.89 -20.95
C HIS A 84 -4.54 14.74 -21.28
N ARG A 85 -3.23 14.99 -21.22
CA ARG A 85 -2.20 13.95 -21.50
C ARG A 85 -2.26 12.72 -20.59
N PHE A 86 -2.92 12.86 -19.44
CA PHE A 86 -3.15 11.80 -18.44
C PHE A 86 -4.64 11.53 -18.24
N GLU A 87 -5.48 11.79 -19.25
CA GLU A 87 -6.91 11.52 -19.22
C GLU A 87 -7.22 10.13 -18.62
N GLY A 88 -8.17 10.09 -17.69
CA GLY A 88 -8.58 8.86 -16.99
C GLY A 88 -7.71 8.48 -15.79
N TYR A 89 -6.50 9.03 -15.63
CA TYR A 89 -5.70 8.80 -14.42
C TYR A 89 -6.16 9.70 -13.26
N PRO A 90 -5.98 9.27 -12.00
CA PRO A 90 -6.25 10.10 -10.84
C PRO A 90 -5.44 11.39 -10.88
N ASN A 91 -6.13 12.53 -10.75
CA ASN A 91 -5.50 13.82 -10.64
C ASN A 91 -4.94 14.00 -9.22
N ILE A 92 -3.63 13.85 -9.11
CA ILE A 92 -2.90 13.97 -7.85
C ILE A 92 -2.30 15.37 -7.64
N ASP A 93 -2.64 16.33 -8.50
CA ASP A 93 -2.10 17.68 -8.42
C ASP A 93 -2.45 18.32 -7.07
N GLY A 94 -1.43 18.81 -6.37
CA GLY A 94 -1.55 19.38 -5.03
C GLY A 94 -1.45 18.38 -3.88
N PHE A 95 -1.47 17.06 -4.14
CA PHE A 95 -1.21 16.06 -3.12
C PHE A 95 0.30 15.74 -3.04
N ARG A 96 0.89 15.94 -1.86
CA ARG A 96 2.27 15.53 -1.58
C ARG A 96 2.30 14.18 -0.85
N PRO A 97 2.81 13.10 -1.44
CA PRO A 97 2.82 11.76 -0.84
C PRO A 97 3.90 11.62 0.23
N THR A 98 3.79 12.39 1.31
CA THR A 98 4.61 12.18 2.51
C THR A 98 4.02 11.04 3.33
N THR A 99 4.83 10.36 4.16
CA THR A 99 4.33 9.29 5.03
C THR A 99 3.13 9.72 5.89
N ILE A 100 3.16 10.94 6.44
CA ILE A 100 2.05 11.45 7.26
C ILE A 100 0.79 11.64 6.41
N ASN A 101 0.92 12.22 5.21
CA ASN A 101 -0.23 12.46 4.33
C ASN A 101 -0.83 11.14 3.82
N LEU A 102 0.00 10.15 3.50
CA LEU A 102 -0.46 8.82 3.08
C LEU A 102 -1.19 8.07 4.19
N LEU A 103 -0.74 8.18 5.44
CA LEU A 103 -1.45 7.59 6.58
C LEU A 103 -2.80 8.27 6.82
N LYS A 104 -2.87 9.60 6.66
CA LYS A 104 -4.13 10.35 6.74
C LYS A 104 -5.09 9.95 5.61
N LEU A 105 -4.57 9.83 4.40
CA LEU A 105 -5.34 9.40 3.23
C LEU A 105 -5.91 7.99 3.44
N ALA A 106 -5.11 7.04 3.94
CA ALA A 106 -5.57 5.69 4.23
C ALA A 106 -6.76 5.67 5.21
N ALA A 107 -6.67 6.46 6.29
CA ALA A 107 -7.75 6.58 7.25
C ALA A 107 -9.03 7.19 6.63
N GLN A 108 -8.88 8.17 5.74
CA GLN A 108 -10.00 8.78 5.02
C GLN A 108 -10.66 7.77 4.06
N CYS A 109 -9.87 7.00 3.31
CA CYS A 109 -10.37 5.98 2.39
C CYS A 109 -11.23 4.94 3.13
N GLU A 110 -10.78 4.49 4.30
CA GLU A 110 -11.53 3.54 5.15
C GLU A 110 -12.84 4.13 5.71
N GLN A 111 -12.88 5.44 5.94
CA GLN A 111 -14.12 6.11 6.36
C GLN A 111 -15.11 6.16 5.20
N THR A 112 -14.66 6.60 4.03
CA THR A 112 -15.50 6.69 2.83
C THR A 112 -16.00 5.31 2.39
N SER A 113 -15.20 4.24 2.52
CA SER A 113 -15.64 2.88 2.18
C SER A 113 -16.76 2.35 3.09
N LYS A 114 -16.97 2.94 4.27
CA LYS A 114 -18.06 2.58 5.19
C LYS A 114 -19.34 3.37 4.93
N GLU A 115 -19.24 4.50 4.24
CA GLU A 115 -20.39 5.36 3.91
C GLU A 115 -21.13 4.86 2.67
N TRP A 116 -20.50 4.02 1.85
CA TRP A 116 -21.13 3.33 0.73
C TRP A 116 -21.70 1.98 1.19
N PRO A 117 -23.03 1.77 1.12
CA PRO A 117 -23.69 0.55 1.57
C PRO A 117 -23.42 -0.68 0.68
#